data_AF-A0A3D0URH7-F1
#
_entry.id   AF-A0A3D0URH7-F1
#
_cell.length_a   1.000
_cell.length_b   1.000
_cell.length_c   1.000
_cell.angle_alpha   90.00
_cell.angle_beta   90.00
_cell.angle_gamma   90.00
#
_symmetry.space_group_name_H-M   'P 1'
#
loop_
_entity.id
_entity.type
_entity.pdbx_description
1 polymer ?
#
loop_
_entity_poly.entity_id
_entity_poly.type
_entity_poly.pdbx_seq_one_letter_code
_entity_poly.pdbx_strand_id
1 'polypeptide(L)'
;MEYKYELLKEYTIIPSKKIASISNDKYEIFMALKKYQPQTFLLNSVLKNKNIKNKYTGQMVLKPIRANGGRGIKKTTIQELLQEREKYIGLEDLFIVQEFKDFSAGYPGIVKGNHDIRLMFA
;
A
#
# COMPACT_ATOMS: atom_id res chain seq x y z
N MET A 1 22.46 0.60 -8.01
CA MET A 1 22.06 1.47 -6.89
C MET A 1 23.11 2.57 -6.63
N GLU A 2 24.41 2.30 -6.85
CA GLU A 2 25.51 3.26 -6.63
C GLU A 2 25.43 4.56 -7.46
N TYR A 3 25.14 4.48 -8.76
CA TYR A 3 25.11 5.67 -9.64
C TYR A 3 24.13 6.77 -9.20
N LYS A 4 23.02 6.40 -8.58
CA LYS A 4 22.01 7.36 -8.10
C LYS A 4 22.49 8.13 -6.87
N TYR A 5 23.46 7.60 -6.12
CA TYR A 5 24.02 8.23 -4.93
C TYR A 5 25.17 9.19 -5.24
N GLU A 6 25.96 8.92 -6.28
CA GLU A 6 26.98 9.85 -6.76
C GLU A 6 26.34 11.12 -7.36
N LEU A 7 25.27 10.96 -8.14
CA LEU A 7 24.52 12.10 -8.70
C LEU A 7 23.90 13.02 -7.65
N LEU A 8 23.67 12.56 -6.42
CA LEU A 8 23.18 13.40 -5.31
C LEU A 8 24.21 14.42 -4.82
N LYS A 9 25.51 14.23 -5.12
CA LYS A 9 26.57 15.17 -4.72
C LYS A 9 26.64 16.37 -5.65
N GLU A 10 26.25 16.20 -6.91
CA GLU A 10 26.37 17.22 -7.96
C GLU A 10 25.03 17.89 -8.30
N TYR A 11 23.91 17.21 -8.08
CA TYR A 11 22.59 17.70 -8.48
C TYR A 11 21.58 17.62 -7.33
N THR A 12 20.70 18.63 -7.27
CA THR A 12 19.52 18.57 -6.42
C THR A 12 18.53 17.57 -7.01
N ILE A 13 18.47 16.35 -6.45
CA ILE A 13 17.51 15.34 -6.87
C ILE A 13 16.21 15.50 -6.10
N ILE A 14 15.10 15.57 -6.85
CA ILE A 14 13.74 15.60 -6.33
C ILE A 14 13.03 14.30 -6.78
N PRO A 15 12.42 13.51 -5.87
CA PRO A 15 12.27 13.76 -4.43
C PRO A 15 13.55 13.44 -3.64
N SER A 16 13.61 13.92 -2.39
CA SER A 16 14.76 13.73 -1.49
C SER A 16 15.17 12.25 -1.34
N LYS A 17 16.45 12.01 -1.05
CA LYS A 17 17.00 10.66 -0.82
C LYS A 17 16.15 9.82 0.15
N LYS A 18 15.67 10.45 1.23
CA LYS A 18 14.83 9.80 2.25
C LYS A 18 13.50 9.28 1.69
N ILE A 19 12.84 10.06 0.83
CA ILE A 19 11.59 9.62 0.18
C ILE A 19 11.91 8.56 -0.87
N ALA A 20 12.96 8.78 -1.67
CA ALA A 20 13.37 7.83 -2.71
C ALA A 20 13.77 6.45 -2.15
N SER A 21 14.33 6.38 -0.94
CA SER A 21 14.71 5.10 -0.32
C SER A 21 13.52 4.28 0.16
N ILE A 22 12.41 4.93 0.53
CA ILE A 22 11.21 4.24 1.03
C ILE A 22 10.13 4.09 -0.04
N SER A 23 10.19 4.81 -1.16
CA SER A 23 9.09 4.93 -2.14
C SER A 23 8.63 3.60 -2.75
N ASN A 24 9.50 2.61 -2.81
CA ASN A 24 9.18 1.29 -3.37
C ASN A 24 8.53 0.33 -2.36
N ASP A 25 8.45 0.74 -1.09
CA ASP A 25 7.92 -0.05 0.00
C ASP A 25 6.65 0.60 0.56
N LYS A 26 5.50 0.02 0.24
CA LYS A 26 4.20 0.59 0.62
C LYS A 26 4.01 0.67 2.13
N TYR A 27 4.65 -0.22 2.90
CA TYR A 27 4.50 -0.21 4.35
C TYR A 27 5.37 0.89 4.98
N GLU A 28 6.61 1.04 4.52
CA GLU A 28 7.48 2.15 4.95
C GLU A 28 6.87 3.52 4.60
N ILE A 29 6.30 3.66 3.41
CA ILE A 29 5.58 4.88 2.99
C ILE A 29 4.37 5.14 3.89
N PHE A 30 3.59 4.11 4.23
CA PHE A 30 2.51 4.25 5.20
C PHE A 30 3.02 4.70 6.56
N MET A 31 4.09 4.09 7.08
CA MET A 31 4.65 4.46 8.37
C MET A 31 5.15 5.92 8.39
N ALA A 32 5.79 6.37 7.31
CA ALA A 32 6.27 7.74 7.17
C ALA A 32 5.16 8.78 7.04
N LEU A 33 4.01 8.41 6.46
CA LEU A 33 2.89 9.31 6.14
C LEU A 33 1.56 8.85 6.75
N LYS A 34 1.62 8.17 7.91
CA LYS A 34 0.48 7.48 8.53
C LYS A 34 -0.75 8.37 8.73
N LYS A 35 -0.53 9.65 9.05
CA LYS A 35 -1.59 10.64 9.25
C LYS A 35 -2.45 10.88 7.99
N TYR A 36 -1.89 10.65 6.81
CA TYR A 36 -2.51 11.01 5.52
C TYR A 36 -2.96 9.80 4.71
N GLN A 37 -2.77 8.59 5.22
CA GLN A 37 -3.08 7.36 4.49
C GLN A 37 -4.16 6.55 5.20
N PRO A 38 -4.95 5.76 4.44
CA PRO A 38 -5.84 4.78 5.04
C PRO A 38 -5.07 3.84 5.97
N GLN A 39 -5.75 3.35 7.00
CA GLN A 39 -5.12 2.45 7.95
C GLN A 39 -4.56 1.23 7.22
N THR A 40 -3.30 0.91 7.50
CA THR A 40 -2.58 -0.18 6.86
C THR A 40 -1.90 -1.05 7.93
N PHE A 41 -1.83 -2.35 7.67
CA PHE A 41 -1.19 -3.35 8.51
C PHE A 41 -0.33 -4.28 7.65
N LEU A 42 0.73 -4.85 8.23
CA LEU A 42 1.33 -6.06 7.67
C LEU A 42 0.32 -7.21 7.76
N LEU A 43 0.26 -8.07 6.74
CA LEU A 43 -0.64 -9.23 6.74
C LEU A 43 -0.37 -10.13 7.96
N ASN A 44 0.89 -10.31 8.33
CA ASN A 44 1.31 -11.05 9.52
C ASN A 44 0.61 -10.55 10.80
N SER A 45 0.55 -9.22 10.97
CA SER A 45 -0.15 -8.59 12.10
C SER A 45 -1.65 -8.86 12.08
N VAL A 46 -2.29 -8.84 10.91
CA VAL A 46 -3.71 -9.17 10.76
C VAL A 46 -3.97 -10.64 11.14
N LEU A 47 -3.12 -11.56 10.69
CA LEU A 47 -3.29 -12.99 10.93
C LEU A 47 -3.02 -13.39 12.39
N LYS A 48 -2.16 -12.67 13.12
CA LYS A 48 -1.80 -12.99 14.51
C LYS A 48 -2.55 -12.18 15.57
N ASN A 49 -2.88 -10.92 15.29
CA ASN A 49 -3.42 -10.00 16.30
C ASN A 49 -4.97 -10.02 16.35
N LYS A 50 -5.54 -10.56 17.42
CA LYS A 50 -7.00 -10.61 17.64
C LYS A 50 -7.68 -9.23 17.66
N ASN A 51 -7.00 -8.19 18.15
CA ASN A 51 -7.59 -6.85 18.23
C ASN A 51 -7.79 -6.25 16.84
N ILE A 52 -6.87 -6.49 15.91
CA ILE A 52 -7.01 -6.03 14.51
C ILE A 52 -8.20 -6.74 13.86
N LYS A 53 -8.32 -8.05 14.07
CA LYS A 53 -9.42 -8.87 13.54
C LYS A 53 -10.79 -8.38 14.00
N ASN A 54 -10.90 -7.99 15.26
CA ASN A 54 -12.17 -7.53 15.83
C ASN A 54 -12.50 -6.08 15.48
N LYS A 55 -11.48 -5.24 15.27
CA LYS A 55 -11.66 -3.81 15.00
C LYS A 55 -12.11 -3.51 13.57
N TYR A 56 -11.75 -4.34 12.60
CA TYR A 56 -12.01 -4.07 11.18
C TYR A 56 -12.95 -5.12 10.58
N THR A 57 -14.18 -4.69 10.28
CA THR A 57 -15.22 -5.51 9.64
C THR A 57 -15.52 -5.07 8.20
N GLY A 58 -14.93 -3.95 7.76
CA GLY A 58 -15.13 -3.40 6.43
C GLY A 58 -14.32 -4.09 5.33
N GLN A 59 -14.52 -3.65 4.10
CA GLN A 59 -13.71 -4.07 2.97
C GLN A 59 -12.26 -3.60 3.13
N MET A 60 -11.35 -4.47 2.73
CA MET A 60 -9.91 -4.24 2.77
C MET A 60 -9.32 -4.51 1.38
N VAL A 61 -8.07 -4.12 1.21
CA VAL A 61 -7.28 -4.44 0.03
C VAL A 61 -5.97 -5.08 0.48
N LEU A 62 -5.72 -6.29 0.02
CA LEU A 62 -4.44 -6.97 0.13
C LEU A 62 -3.55 -6.52 -1.03
N LYS A 63 -2.30 -6.15 -0.73
CA LYS A 63 -1.32 -5.70 -1.73
C LYS A 63 0.08 -6.24 -1.38
N PRO A 64 0.90 -6.63 -2.36
CA PRO A 64 2.32 -6.84 -2.12
C PRO A 64 2.95 -5.51 -1.70
N ILE A 65 3.86 -5.55 -0.73
CA ILE A 65 4.61 -4.37 -0.28
C ILE A 65 5.32 -3.72 -1.47
N ARG A 66 5.98 -4.54 -2.30
CA ARG A 66 6.72 -4.10 -3.49
C ARG A 66 6.08 -4.67 -4.75
N ALA A 67 5.32 -3.84 -5.45
CA ALA A 67 4.68 -4.16 -6.74
C ALA A 67 4.12 -2.88 -7.36
N ASN A 68 4.16 -2.80 -8.68
CA ASN A 68 3.70 -1.66 -9.48
C ASN A 68 2.54 -2.07 -10.40
N GLY A 69 1.81 -1.09 -10.92
CA GLY A 69 0.79 -1.29 -11.96
C GLY A 69 -0.45 -2.05 -11.50
N GLY A 70 -0.76 -2.07 -10.21
CA GLY A 70 -1.93 -2.78 -9.68
C GLY A 70 -1.77 -4.31 -9.58
N ARG A 71 -0.59 -4.85 -9.93
CA ARG A 71 -0.33 -6.30 -9.86
C ARG A 71 -0.39 -6.82 -8.43
N GLY A 72 -1.08 -7.95 -8.25
CA GLY A 72 -1.24 -8.63 -6.96
C GLY A 72 -2.19 -7.93 -5.99
N ILE A 73 -2.93 -6.91 -6.43
CA ILE A 73 -3.95 -6.24 -5.60
C ILE A 73 -5.22 -7.08 -5.58
N LYS A 74 -5.74 -7.38 -4.39
CA LYS A 74 -6.99 -8.12 -4.19
C LYS A 74 -7.88 -7.38 -3.20
N LYS A 75 -9.14 -7.09 -3.59
CA LYS A 75 -10.17 -6.66 -2.62
C LYS A 75 -10.56 -7.86 -1.76
N THR A 76 -10.70 -7.67 -0.46
CA THR A 76 -10.94 -8.78 0.47
C THR A 76 -11.57 -8.33 1.79
N THR A 77 -11.86 -9.28 2.67
CA THR A 77 -12.23 -9.07 4.07
C THR A 77 -11.24 -9.77 5.02
N ILE A 78 -11.31 -9.47 6.32
CA ILE A 78 -10.48 -10.20 7.31
C ILE A 78 -10.84 -11.68 7.34
N GLN A 79 -12.12 -12.04 7.25
CA GLN A 79 -12.58 -13.42 7.26
C GLN A 79 -12.01 -14.21 6.07
N GLU A 80 -12.04 -13.65 4.86
CA GLU A 80 -11.44 -14.27 3.68
C GLU A 80 -9.93 -14.45 3.81
N LEU A 81 -9.23 -13.45 4.35
CA LEU A 81 -7.78 -13.56 4.61
C LEU A 81 -7.45 -14.68 5.61
N LEU A 82 -8.31 -14.89 6.61
CA LEU A 82 -8.14 -15.98 7.57
C LEU A 82 -8.42 -17.36 6.94
N GLN A 83 -9.41 -17.46 6.05
CA GLN A 83 -9.71 -18.68 5.30
C GLN A 83 -8.59 -19.03 4.30
N GLU A 84 -7.97 -18.02 3.69
CA GLU A 84 -6.90 -18.20 2.71
C GLU A 84 -5.49 -18.14 3.30
N ARG A 85 -5.35 -18.15 4.63
CA ARG A 85 -4.07 -17.94 5.33
C ARG A 85 -2.94 -18.84 4.83
N GLU A 86 -3.26 -20.07 4.41
CA GLU A 86 -2.30 -21.07 3.96
C GLU A 86 -1.53 -20.62 2.70
N LYS A 87 -2.16 -19.79 1.85
CA LYS A 87 -1.53 -19.24 0.65
C LYS A 87 -0.40 -18.26 0.97
N TYR A 88 -0.33 -17.78 2.21
CA TYR A 88 0.58 -16.72 2.64
C TYR A 88 1.61 -17.18 3.67
N ILE A 89 1.65 -18.46 4.02
CA ILE A 89 2.62 -19.00 4.98
C ILE A 89 4.05 -18.72 4.50
N GLY A 90 4.84 -18.04 5.33
CA GLY A 90 6.22 -17.65 5.02
C GLY A 90 6.32 -16.41 4.11
N LEU A 91 5.20 -15.84 3.69
CA LEU A 91 5.10 -14.66 2.82
C LEU A 91 4.37 -13.51 3.50
N GLU A 92 3.89 -13.66 4.73
CA GLU A 92 2.98 -12.72 5.39
C GLU A 92 3.58 -11.31 5.52
N ASP A 93 4.89 -11.22 5.73
CA ASP A 93 5.60 -9.95 5.85
C ASP A 93 5.93 -9.30 4.49
N LEU A 94 5.56 -9.93 3.37
CA LEU A 94 5.68 -9.37 2.02
C LEU A 94 4.39 -8.69 1.54
N PHE A 95 3.33 -8.73 2.35
CA PHE A 95 2.02 -8.17 2.02
C PHE A 95 1.55 -7.18 3.09
N ILE A 96 0.79 -6.19 2.62
CA ILE A 96 0.01 -5.30 3.46
C ILE A 96 -1.48 -5.52 3.24
N VAL A 97 -2.24 -5.25 4.29
CA VAL A 97 -3.70 -5.17 4.28
C VAL A 97 -4.06 -3.73 4.63
N GLN A 98 -4.74 -3.06 3.71
CA GLN A 98 -5.11 -1.65 3.82
C GLN A 98 -6.63 -1.50 3.78
N GLU A 99 -7.16 -0.58 4.57
CA GLU A 99 -8.59 -0.22 4.52
C GLU A 99 -8.98 0.20 3.10
N PHE A 100 -10.08 -0.37 2.59
CA PHE A 100 -10.63 0.07 1.31
C PHE A 100 -11.38 1.40 1.50
N LYS A 101 -11.03 2.39 0.68
CA LYS A 101 -11.76 3.65 0.57
C LYS A 101 -12.29 3.75 -0.85
N ASP A 102 -13.58 3.99 -0.98
CA ASP A 102 -14.21 4.22 -2.28
C ASP A 102 -14.06 5.70 -2.64
N PHE A 103 -13.33 5.95 -3.73
CA PHE A 103 -13.12 7.27 -4.29
C PHE A 103 -13.74 7.40 -5.70
N SER A 104 -14.63 6.50 -6.11
CA SER A 104 -15.27 6.54 -7.43
C SER A 104 -15.99 7.86 -7.73
N ALA A 105 -16.54 8.52 -6.71
CA ALA A 105 -17.22 9.81 -6.85
C ALA A 105 -16.28 11.03 -6.91
N GLY A 106 -14.97 10.84 -6.74
CA GLY A 106 -14.04 11.95 -6.49
C GLY A 106 -13.46 11.94 -5.08
N TYR A 107 -12.47 12.78 -4.87
CA TYR A 107 -11.98 13.10 -3.53
C TYR A 107 -12.55 14.46 -3.12
N PRO A 108 -13.41 14.54 -2.09
CA PRO A 108 -14.05 15.79 -1.69
C PRO A 108 -13.04 16.93 -1.46
N GLY A 109 -13.26 18.07 -2.11
CA GLY A 109 -12.39 19.25 -2.00
C GLY A 109 -11.09 19.19 -2.81
N ILE A 110 -10.80 18.09 -3.50
CA ILE A 110 -9.64 17.97 -4.40
C ILE A 110 -10.10 17.80 -5.85
N VAL A 111 -11.00 16.85 -6.10
CA VAL A 111 -11.42 16.48 -7.47
C VAL A 111 -12.83 15.91 -7.47
N LYS A 112 -13.65 16.27 -8.47
CA LYS A 112 -15.00 15.72 -8.68
C LYS A 112 -14.94 14.61 -9.74
N GLY A 113 -15.57 13.47 -9.48
CA GLY A 113 -15.66 12.34 -10.42
C GLY A 113 -14.43 11.41 -10.45
N ASN A 114 -14.38 10.53 -11.45
CA ASN A 114 -13.29 9.57 -11.63
C ASN A 114 -11.94 10.27 -11.74
N HIS A 115 -10.98 9.82 -10.93
CA HIS A 115 -9.63 10.33 -10.94
C HIS A 115 -8.63 9.20 -10.92
N ASP A 116 -8.17 8.90 -12.12
CA ASP A 116 -6.92 8.27 -12.51
C ASP A 116 -7.04 8.14 -14.03
N ILE A 117 -6.65 9.19 -14.78
CA ILE A 117 -6.53 9.06 -16.24
C ILE A 117 -5.24 8.30 -16.50
N ARG A 118 -5.32 6.96 -16.56
CA ARG A 118 -4.31 6.17 -17.25
C ARG A 118 -4.77 5.96 -18.68
N LEU A 119 -4.19 6.73 -19.60
CA LEU A 119 -4.23 6.39 -21.02
C LEU A 119 -3.47 5.07 -21.19
N MET A 120 -4.19 3.96 -21.35
CA MET A 120 -3.61 2.74 -21.88
C MET A 120 -3.77 2.81 -23.39
N PHE A 121 -2.65 2.97 -24.10
CA PHE A 121 -2.64 2.79 -25.54
C PHE A 121 -2.79 1.30 -25.83
N ALA A 122 -3.76 0.97 -26.70
CA ALA A 122 -4.00 -0.38 -27.21
C ALA A 122 -2.91 -0.80 -28.21
#